data_AF-A0A367JBP2-F1
#
_entry.id   AF-A0A367JBP2-F1
#
_cell.length_a   1.000
_cell.length_b   1.000
_cell.length_c   1.000
_cell.angle_alpha   90.00
_cell.angle_beta   90.00
_cell.angle_gamma   90.00
#
_symmetry.space_group_name_H-M   'P 1'
#
loop_
_entity.id
_entity.type
_entity.pdbx_description
1 polymer ?
#
loop_
_entity_poly.entity_id
_entity_poly.type
_entity_poly.pdbx_seq_one_letter_code
_entity_poly.pdbx_strand_id
1 'polypeptide(L)'
;YRFELLTGLITSAGGLTESLVRHSSTCLIEYMDSLPIEGSVGCSLTSLFETLVDIFAKYLRQERVTLPLLDVLGLLYESGTLLNVTDEKLHLKLFLQTKKETFKSKNIRKILSSIKVYTGLASLDIVGVRVKALQQLLAYLVHSFPRIRIEASDQLYTLLSVAEEDYTEAMDIITSTDWAQPLDIIKTERDKLYTLLDIPKPILVKK
;
A
#
# COMPACT_ATOMS: atom_id res chain seq x y z
N TYR A 1 10.12 20.17 -14.62
CA TYR A 1 9.12 19.69 -15.59
C TYR A 1 8.53 18.33 -15.20
N ARG A 2 9.31 17.31 -14.85
CA ARG A 2 8.75 15.98 -14.51
C ARG A 2 7.82 16.00 -13.29
N PHE A 3 8.22 16.72 -12.24
CA PHE A 3 7.41 16.88 -11.04
C PHE A 3 6.05 17.48 -11.37
N GLU A 4 6.02 18.58 -12.14
CA GLU A 4 4.80 19.28 -12.52
C GLU A 4 3.91 18.43 -13.44
N LEU A 5 4.51 17.73 -14.41
CA LEU A 5 3.80 16.85 -15.35
C LEU A 5 3.13 15.68 -14.62
N LEU A 6 3.87 14.98 -13.75
CA LEU A 6 3.31 13.89 -12.97
C LEU A 6 2.23 14.37 -12.01
N THR A 7 2.44 15.52 -11.36
CA THR A 7 1.41 16.13 -10.50
C THR A 7 0.13 16.41 -11.30
N GLY A 8 0.24 16.96 -12.51
CA GLY A 8 -0.90 17.18 -13.42
C GLY A 8 -1.60 15.88 -13.82
N LEU A 9 -0.83 14.84 -14.15
CA LEU A 9 -1.38 13.51 -14.51
C LEU A 9 -2.13 12.87 -13.34
N ILE A 10 -1.54 12.85 -12.14
CA ILE A 10 -2.13 12.27 -10.92
C ILE A 10 -3.43 12.98 -10.55
N THR A 11 -3.42 14.31 -10.52
CA THR A 11 -4.60 15.11 -10.15
C THR A 11 -5.72 14.97 -11.18
N SER A 12 -5.38 14.83 -12.46
CA SER A 12 -6.35 14.54 -13.52
C SER A 12 -6.99 13.18 -13.31
N ALA A 13 -6.21 12.12 -13.03
CA ALA A 13 -6.72 10.77 -12.78
C ALA A 13 -7.79 10.71 -11.67
N GLY A 14 -7.73 11.59 -10.67
CA GLY A 14 -8.72 11.68 -9.58
C GLY A 14 -10.12 12.17 -9.98
N GLY A 15 -10.28 12.76 -11.17
CA GLY A 15 -11.54 13.34 -11.65
C GLY A 15 -12.15 12.67 -12.89
N LEU A 16 -11.58 11.56 -13.37
CA LEU A 16 -11.95 10.93 -14.64
C LEU A 16 -12.98 9.81 -14.50
N THR A 17 -13.67 9.52 -15.61
CA THR A 17 -14.57 8.37 -15.75
C THR A 17 -13.80 7.05 -15.71
N GLU A 18 -14.46 5.96 -15.30
CA GLU A 18 -13.83 4.64 -15.08
C GLU A 18 -13.04 4.12 -16.30
N SER A 19 -13.57 4.32 -17.52
CA SER A 19 -12.91 3.89 -18.76
C SER A 19 -11.66 4.70 -19.09
N LEU A 20 -11.62 5.99 -18.76
CA LEU A 20 -10.48 6.86 -19.02
C LEU A 20 -9.38 6.70 -17.96
N VAL A 21 -9.78 6.45 -16.70
CA VAL A 21 -8.85 6.01 -15.64
C VAL A 21 -8.17 4.72 -16.07
N ARG A 22 -8.91 3.75 -16.62
CA ARG A 22 -8.34 2.48 -17.10
C ARG A 22 -7.29 2.67 -18.20
N HIS A 23 -7.61 3.39 -19.27
CA HIS A 23 -6.64 3.61 -20.36
C HIS A 23 -5.42 4.41 -19.91
N SER A 24 -5.61 5.46 -19.11
CA SER A 24 -4.50 6.27 -18.60
C SER A 24 -3.59 5.48 -17.66
N SER A 25 -4.18 4.57 -16.88
CA SER A 25 -3.48 3.66 -15.98
C SER A 25 -2.62 2.65 -16.75
N THR A 26 -3.17 2.03 -17.79
CA THR A 26 -2.43 1.10 -18.66
C THR A 26 -1.25 1.79 -19.33
N CYS A 27 -1.45 2.96 -19.94
CA CYS A 27 -0.35 3.68 -20.58
C CYS A 27 0.73 4.11 -19.59
N LEU A 28 0.36 4.47 -18.34
CA LEU A 28 1.34 4.79 -17.31
C LEU A 28 2.17 3.56 -16.93
N ILE A 29 1.53 2.42 -16.68
CA ILE A 29 2.21 1.15 -16.39
C ILE A 29 3.16 0.77 -17.53
N GLU A 30 2.66 0.73 -18.77
CA GLU A 30 3.46 0.39 -19.97
C GLU A 30 4.67 1.32 -20.12
N TYR A 31 4.48 2.63 -19.91
CA TYR A 31 5.59 3.58 -19.94
C TYR A 31 6.60 3.28 -18.85
N MET A 32 6.16 3.08 -17.60
CA MET A 32 7.04 2.81 -16.47
C MET A 32 7.80 1.50 -16.60
N ASP A 33 7.16 0.45 -17.12
CA ASP A 33 7.78 -0.86 -17.38
C ASP A 33 8.78 -0.81 -18.53
N SER A 34 8.64 0.14 -19.47
CA SER A 34 9.61 0.34 -20.56
C SER A 34 10.90 1.04 -20.12
N LEU A 35 10.92 1.63 -18.92
CA LEU A 35 12.09 2.34 -18.40
C LEU A 35 13.13 1.37 -17.83
N PRO A 36 14.44 1.70 -17.92
CA PRO A 36 15.44 0.98 -17.15
C PRO A 36 15.19 1.15 -15.65
N ILE A 37 15.41 0.09 -14.86
CA ILE A 37 15.19 0.10 -13.41
C ILE A 37 16.04 1.19 -12.75
N GLU A 38 17.35 1.17 -13.05
CA GLU A 38 18.33 2.17 -12.65
C GLU A 38 19.02 2.76 -13.87
N GLY A 39 19.53 3.99 -13.76
CA GLY A 39 20.27 4.61 -14.85
C GLY A 39 20.82 5.98 -14.47
N SER A 40 22.04 6.25 -14.95
CA SER A 40 22.75 7.52 -14.75
C SER A 40 22.49 8.55 -15.86
N VAL A 41 21.99 8.11 -17.02
CA VAL A 41 21.71 8.96 -18.18
C VAL A 41 20.25 8.74 -18.60
N GLY A 42 19.37 9.69 -18.25
CA GLY A 42 17.96 9.66 -18.62
C GLY A 42 17.01 9.35 -17.47
N CYS A 43 15.75 9.06 -17.80
CA CYS A 43 14.72 8.71 -16.82
C CYS A 43 14.74 7.21 -16.55
N SER A 44 14.89 6.84 -15.29
CA SER A 44 14.74 5.45 -14.81
C SER A 44 13.42 5.27 -14.06
N LEU A 45 12.98 4.03 -13.93
CA LEU A 45 11.85 3.66 -13.08
C LEU A 45 12.04 4.14 -11.64
N THR A 46 13.22 3.89 -11.06
CA THR A 46 13.56 4.30 -9.69
C THR A 46 13.47 5.81 -9.53
N SER A 47 14.03 6.57 -10.48
CA SER A 47 13.93 8.02 -10.42
C SER A 47 12.45 8.44 -10.48
N LEU A 48 11.65 7.87 -11.38
CA LEU A 48 10.25 8.23 -11.54
C LEU A 48 9.44 7.97 -10.26
N PHE A 49 9.68 6.82 -9.64
CA PHE A 49 9.14 6.48 -8.33
C PHE A 49 9.57 7.49 -7.25
N GLU A 50 10.83 7.92 -7.24
CA GLU A 50 11.31 8.96 -6.33
C GLU A 50 10.51 10.26 -6.47
N THR A 51 10.21 10.69 -7.71
CA THR A 51 9.36 11.86 -7.92
C THR A 51 7.93 11.66 -7.43
N LEU A 52 7.34 10.47 -7.59
CA LEU A 52 6.01 10.19 -7.01
C LEU A 52 6.04 10.33 -5.48
N VAL A 53 7.08 9.81 -4.83
CA VAL A 53 7.26 9.93 -3.37
C VAL A 53 7.49 11.39 -2.95
N ASP A 54 8.20 12.18 -3.74
CA ASP A 54 8.40 13.62 -3.48
C ASP A 54 7.11 14.43 -3.67
N ILE A 55 6.28 14.09 -4.68
CA ILE A 55 4.94 14.65 -4.83
C ILE A 55 4.12 14.33 -3.59
N PHE A 56 4.16 13.09 -3.11
CA PHE A 56 3.46 12.71 -1.88
C PHE A 56 3.91 13.57 -0.70
N ALA A 57 5.23 13.70 -0.49
CA ALA A 57 5.77 14.48 0.62
C ALA A 57 5.38 15.97 0.53
N LYS A 58 5.38 16.56 -0.67
CA LYS A 58 5.00 17.98 -0.88
C LYS A 58 3.53 18.25 -0.61
N TYR A 59 2.65 17.35 -1.05
CA TYR A 59 1.20 17.53 -0.98
C TYR A 59 0.56 16.83 0.22
N LEU A 60 1.35 16.41 1.21
CA LEU A 60 0.84 15.73 2.41
C LEU A 60 -0.36 16.50 3.01
N ARG A 61 -1.43 15.78 3.31
CA ARG A 61 -2.75 16.25 3.78
C ARG A 61 -3.58 17.04 2.77
N GLN A 62 -3.14 17.18 1.52
CA GLN A 62 -3.95 17.75 0.44
C GLN A 62 -4.65 16.64 -0.34
N GLU A 63 -5.84 16.25 0.12
CA GLU A 63 -6.55 15.06 -0.38
C GLU A 63 -6.80 15.06 -1.89
N ARG A 64 -6.94 16.26 -2.49
CA ARG A 64 -7.11 16.41 -3.94
C ARG A 64 -5.94 15.85 -4.76
N VAL A 65 -4.77 15.70 -4.15
CA VAL A 65 -3.55 15.16 -4.77
C VAL A 65 -3.19 13.81 -4.16
N THR A 66 -3.19 13.71 -2.82
CA THR A 66 -2.68 12.51 -2.14
C THR A 66 -3.57 11.29 -2.33
N LEU A 67 -4.89 11.47 -2.45
CA LEU A 67 -5.80 10.33 -2.64
C LEU A 67 -5.63 9.69 -4.02
N PRO A 68 -5.69 10.46 -5.14
CA PRO A 68 -5.36 9.90 -6.46
C PRO A 68 -3.94 9.32 -6.54
N LEU A 69 -2.97 9.93 -5.83
CA LEU A 69 -1.60 9.40 -5.78
C LEU A 69 -1.53 8.03 -5.11
N LEU A 70 -2.25 7.83 -4.00
CA LEU A 70 -2.34 6.51 -3.35
C LEU A 70 -2.95 5.46 -4.29
N ASP A 71 -3.98 5.82 -5.04
CA ASP A 71 -4.60 4.92 -6.02
C ASP A 71 -3.60 4.54 -7.13
N VAL A 72 -2.86 5.50 -7.68
CA VAL A 72 -1.80 5.26 -8.68
C VAL A 72 -0.67 4.40 -8.12
N LEU A 73 -0.19 4.68 -6.90
CA LEU A 73 0.86 3.88 -6.29
C LEU A 73 0.42 2.44 -6.02
N GLY A 74 -0.81 2.25 -5.54
CA GLY A 74 -1.38 0.91 -5.34
C GLY A 74 -1.45 0.13 -6.65
N LEU A 75 -1.94 0.77 -7.72
CA LEU A 75 -1.98 0.19 -9.06
C LEU A 75 -0.58 -0.23 -9.55
N LEU A 76 0.45 0.61 -9.36
CA LEU A 76 1.80 0.30 -9.82
C LEU A 76 2.47 -0.84 -9.03
N TYR A 77 2.02 -1.12 -7.81
CA TYR A 77 2.41 -2.35 -7.11
C TYR A 77 1.62 -3.56 -7.60
N GLU A 78 0.32 -3.40 -7.80
CA GLU A 78 -0.58 -4.45 -8.28
C GLU A 78 -0.18 -4.95 -9.67
N SER A 79 0.33 -4.08 -10.53
CA SER A 79 0.88 -4.44 -11.85
C SER A 79 2.26 -5.12 -11.78
N GLY A 80 2.91 -5.15 -10.63
CA GLY A 80 4.28 -5.62 -10.46
C GLY A 80 5.37 -4.60 -10.84
N THR A 81 5.00 -3.45 -11.42
CA THR A 81 5.96 -2.43 -11.89
C THR A 81 6.91 -1.98 -10.79
N LEU A 82 6.38 -1.58 -9.61
CA LEU A 82 7.20 -1.11 -8.49
C LEU A 82 7.88 -2.23 -7.70
N LEU A 83 7.56 -3.51 -7.96
CA LEU A 83 8.29 -4.63 -7.36
C LEU A 83 9.72 -4.75 -7.94
N ASN A 84 9.94 -4.19 -9.14
CA ASN A 84 11.25 -4.16 -9.77
C ASN A 84 12.22 -3.14 -9.15
N VAL A 85 11.74 -2.23 -8.30
CA VAL A 85 12.61 -1.25 -7.61
C VAL A 85 13.11 -1.87 -6.30
N THR A 86 14.43 -1.95 -6.14
CA THR A 86 15.06 -2.61 -4.97
C THR A 86 15.55 -1.61 -3.91
N ASP A 87 15.36 -0.30 -4.11
CA ASP A 87 15.76 0.74 -3.16
C ASP A 87 14.85 0.72 -1.91
N GLU A 88 15.30 0.00 -0.88
CA GLU A 88 14.65 -0.09 0.43
C GLU A 88 14.34 1.29 1.02
N LYS A 89 15.26 2.27 0.92
CA LYS A 89 15.07 3.59 1.54
C LYS A 89 13.90 4.32 0.89
N LEU A 90 13.75 4.18 -0.41
CA LEU A 90 12.66 4.80 -1.16
C LEU A 90 11.31 4.17 -0.79
N HIS A 91 11.23 2.84 -0.70
CA HIS A 91 10.03 2.13 -0.24
C HIS A 91 9.66 2.49 1.21
N LEU A 92 10.65 2.59 2.10
CA LEU A 92 10.44 3.05 3.48
C LEU A 92 9.98 4.51 3.55
N LYS A 93 10.51 5.38 2.69
CA LYS A 93 10.05 6.77 2.57
C LYS A 93 8.58 6.80 2.16
N LEU A 94 8.16 6.01 1.17
CA LEU A 94 6.76 5.86 0.80
C LEU A 94 5.90 5.39 1.99
N PHE A 95 6.29 4.29 2.64
CA PHE A 95 5.59 3.76 3.82
C PHE A 95 5.34 4.86 4.87
N LEU A 96 6.36 5.66 5.16
CA LEU A 96 6.27 6.75 6.13
C LEU A 96 5.32 7.87 5.68
N GLN A 97 5.29 8.24 4.39
CA GLN A 97 4.33 9.23 3.89
C GLN A 97 2.89 8.70 3.93
N THR A 98 2.66 7.46 3.50
CA THR A 98 1.35 6.80 3.60
C THR A 98 0.86 6.77 5.03
N LYS A 99 1.72 6.40 5.99
CA LYS A 99 1.38 6.37 7.41
C LYS A 99 1.04 7.75 7.97
N LYS A 100 1.79 8.79 7.58
CA LYS A 100 1.50 10.18 7.98
C LYS A 100 0.17 10.68 7.41
N GLU A 101 -0.14 10.30 6.16
CA GLU A 101 -1.34 10.71 5.45
C GLU A 101 -2.61 10.07 6.02
N THR A 102 -2.52 8.83 6.49
CA THR A 102 -3.66 8.09 7.06
C THR A 102 -3.79 8.20 8.57
N PHE A 103 -2.79 8.76 9.26
CA PHE A 103 -2.79 8.87 10.72
C PHE A 103 -4.03 9.62 11.23
N LYS A 104 -4.86 8.92 12.02
CA LYS A 104 -6.15 9.42 12.56
C LYS A 104 -7.15 9.88 11.51
N SER A 105 -6.97 9.50 10.25
CA SER A 105 -7.93 9.79 9.19
C SER A 105 -9.25 9.07 9.47
N LYS A 106 -10.38 9.74 9.22
CA LYS A 106 -11.71 9.13 9.15
C LYS A 106 -12.20 8.93 7.71
N ASN A 107 -11.40 9.33 6.73
CA ASN A 107 -11.72 9.17 5.32
C ASN A 107 -11.52 7.70 4.93
N ILE A 108 -12.62 6.95 4.83
CA ILE A 108 -12.60 5.53 4.50
C ILE A 108 -11.94 5.28 3.15
N ARG A 109 -12.27 6.07 2.11
CA ARG A 109 -11.68 5.92 0.77
C ARG A 109 -10.16 6.04 0.81
N LYS A 110 -9.63 7.04 1.50
CA LYS A 110 -8.19 7.23 1.69
C LYS A 110 -7.52 6.01 2.35
N ILE A 111 -8.16 5.45 3.38
CA ILE A 111 -7.61 4.28 4.08
C ILE A 111 -7.63 3.05 3.17
N LEU A 112 -8.71 2.83 2.42
CA LEU A 112 -8.79 1.75 1.43
C LEU A 112 -7.69 1.89 0.36
N SER A 113 -7.47 3.10 -0.20
CA SER A 113 -6.37 3.35 -1.13
C SER A 113 -5.00 3.06 -0.49
N SER A 114 -4.83 3.37 0.80
CA SER A 114 -3.59 3.06 1.52
C SER A 114 -3.36 1.57 1.75
N ILE A 115 -4.42 0.77 1.90
CA ILE A 115 -4.31 -0.69 2.05
C ILE A 115 -3.62 -1.26 0.81
N LYS A 116 -4.04 -0.88 -0.40
CA LYS A 116 -3.40 -1.31 -1.64
C LYS A 116 -1.89 -1.03 -1.66
N VAL A 117 -1.49 0.16 -1.22
CA VAL A 117 -0.07 0.53 -1.11
C VAL A 117 0.65 -0.34 -0.07
N TYR A 118 0.05 -0.59 1.09
CA TYR A 118 0.66 -1.47 2.08
C TYR A 118 0.73 -2.93 1.61
N THR A 119 -0.28 -3.44 0.91
CA THR A 119 -0.23 -4.78 0.29
C THR A 119 0.94 -4.87 -0.67
N GLY A 120 1.08 -3.90 -1.58
CA GLY A 120 2.21 -3.83 -2.51
C GLY A 120 3.57 -3.79 -1.82
N LEU A 121 3.70 -2.99 -0.75
CA LEU A 121 4.92 -2.94 0.06
C LEU A 121 5.18 -4.27 0.82
N ALA A 122 4.13 -5.01 1.19
CA ALA A 122 4.25 -6.31 1.84
C ALA A 122 4.64 -7.43 0.85
N SER A 123 4.33 -7.26 -0.44
CA SER A 123 4.75 -8.17 -1.52
C SER A 123 6.22 -8.07 -1.90
N LEU A 124 6.97 -7.09 -1.36
CA LEU A 124 8.40 -6.93 -1.66
C LEU A 124 9.26 -7.95 -0.93
N ASP A 125 10.31 -8.42 -1.60
CA ASP A 125 11.39 -9.24 -1.02
C ASP A 125 12.39 -8.40 -0.20
N ILE A 126 11.91 -7.33 0.44
CA ILE A 126 12.69 -6.43 1.29
C ILE A 126 12.15 -6.53 2.70
N VAL A 127 12.77 -7.40 3.52
CA VAL A 127 12.30 -7.77 4.87
C VAL A 127 11.93 -6.55 5.73
N GLY A 128 12.78 -5.52 5.74
CA GLY A 128 12.55 -4.31 6.53
C GLY A 128 11.29 -3.52 6.16
N VAL A 129 10.90 -3.54 4.87
CA VAL A 129 9.68 -2.91 4.36
C VAL A 129 8.48 -3.82 4.59
N ARG A 130 8.61 -5.10 4.21
CA ARG A 130 7.56 -6.12 4.32
C ARG A 130 7.01 -6.21 5.74
N VAL A 131 7.89 -6.31 6.73
CA VAL A 131 7.48 -6.39 8.15
C VAL A 131 6.66 -5.17 8.57
N LYS A 132 7.07 -3.96 8.20
CA LYS A 132 6.35 -2.73 8.56
C LYS A 132 4.98 -2.64 7.87
N ALA A 133 4.91 -3.06 6.61
CA ALA A 133 3.68 -3.09 5.84
C ALA A 133 2.68 -4.10 6.43
N LEU A 134 3.12 -5.33 6.72
CA LEU A 134 2.31 -6.35 7.39
C LEU A 134 1.83 -5.89 8.78
N GLN A 135 2.70 -5.27 9.58
CA GLN A 135 2.27 -4.68 10.86
C GLN A 135 1.13 -3.68 10.70
N GLN A 136 1.16 -2.88 9.64
CA GLN A 136 0.14 -1.86 9.38
C GLN A 136 -1.17 -2.48 8.86
N LEU A 137 -1.10 -3.52 8.01
CA LEU A 137 -2.27 -4.30 7.57
C LEU A 137 -2.94 -5.01 8.75
N LEU A 138 -2.15 -5.69 9.59
CA LEU A 138 -2.64 -6.32 10.83
C LEU A 138 -3.25 -5.29 11.81
N ALA A 139 -2.77 -4.05 11.83
CA ALA A 139 -3.38 -2.99 12.62
C ALA A 139 -4.75 -2.55 12.04
N TYR A 140 -4.95 -2.63 10.73
CA TYR A 140 -6.23 -2.30 10.09
C TYR A 140 -7.29 -3.39 10.25
N LEU A 141 -6.91 -4.64 10.52
CA LEU A 141 -7.85 -5.70 10.89
C LEU A 141 -8.66 -5.38 12.16
N VAL A 142 -8.18 -4.47 13.02
CA VAL A 142 -8.90 -4.00 14.23
C VAL A 142 -9.34 -2.53 14.12
N HIS A 143 -9.51 -2.02 12.89
CA HIS A 143 -9.98 -0.65 12.68
C HIS A 143 -11.44 -0.47 13.16
N SER A 144 -11.82 0.74 13.54
CA SER A 144 -13.19 1.07 13.98
C SER A 144 -14.27 0.96 12.90
N PHE A 145 -13.89 0.76 11.63
CA PHE A 145 -14.82 0.72 10.50
C PHE A 145 -14.74 -0.68 9.89
N PRO A 146 -15.84 -1.46 9.90
CA PRO A 146 -15.86 -2.83 9.38
C PRO A 146 -15.34 -2.96 7.94
N ARG A 147 -15.70 -2.02 7.07
CA ARG A 147 -15.24 -2.00 5.67
C ARG A 147 -13.72 -2.00 5.52
N ILE A 148 -13.00 -1.33 6.42
CA ILE A 148 -11.52 -1.30 6.40
C ILE A 148 -10.95 -2.64 6.86
N ARG A 149 -11.59 -3.29 7.85
CA ARG A 149 -11.17 -4.59 8.36
C ARG A 149 -11.32 -5.67 7.29
N ILE A 150 -12.46 -5.69 6.60
CA ILE A 150 -12.76 -6.62 5.50
C ILE A 150 -11.78 -6.43 4.34
N GLU A 151 -11.55 -5.19 3.89
CA GLU A 151 -10.56 -4.95 2.83
C GLU A 151 -9.15 -5.41 3.26
N ALA A 152 -8.74 -5.14 4.50
CA ALA A 152 -7.44 -5.57 4.99
C ALA A 152 -7.32 -7.10 5.07
N SER A 153 -8.39 -7.82 5.45
CA SER A 153 -8.41 -9.28 5.46
C SER A 153 -8.33 -9.86 4.06
N ASP A 154 -9.10 -9.33 3.12
CA ASP A 154 -9.11 -9.81 1.73
C ASP A 154 -7.74 -9.65 1.08
N GLN A 155 -7.12 -8.47 1.27
CA GLN A 155 -5.80 -8.17 0.72
C GLN A 155 -4.68 -9.00 1.37
N LEU A 156 -4.78 -9.27 2.68
CA LEU A 156 -3.86 -10.19 3.36
C LEU A 156 -4.02 -11.61 2.82
N TYR A 157 -5.25 -12.10 2.63
CA TYR A 157 -5.47 -13.43 2.04
C TYR A 157 -4.86 -13.53 0.65
N THR A 158 -5.10 -12.56 -0.23
CA THR A 158 -4.50 -12.53 -1.57
C THR A 158 -2.98 -12.57 -1.50
N LEU A 159 -2.36 -11.74 -0.67
CA LEU A 159 -0.91 -11.71 -0.47
C LEU A 159 -0.35 -13.07 -0.03
N LEU A 160 -0.97 -13.71 0.96
CA LEU A 160 -0.50 -14.98 1.50
C LEU A 160 -0.74 -16.14 0.53
N SER A 161 -1.82 -16.10 -0.25
CA SER A 161 -2.18 -17.15 -1.21
C SER A 161 -1.20 -17.30 -2.37
N VAL A 162 -0.42 -16.26 -2.66
CA VAL A 162 0.59 -16.26 -3.72
C VAL A 162 2.03 -16.32 -3.19
N ALA A 163 2.19 -16.36 -1.87
CA ALA A 163 3.50 -16.48 -1.24
C ALA A 163 4.04 -17.91 -1.38
N GLU A 164 5.37 -18.05 -1.42
CA GLU A 164 6.02 -19.37 -1.46
C GLU A 164 5.99 -20.08 -0.10
N GLU A 165 5.88 -19.34 1.00
CA GLU A 165 5.83 -19.90 2.34
C GLU A 165 4.44 -20.47 2.68
N ASP A 166 4.40 -21.48 3.56
CA ASP A 166 3.15 -22.06 4.03
C ASP A 166 2.50 -21.19 5.11
N TYR A 167 1.44 -20.47 4.70
CA TYR A 167 0.62 -19.67 5.59
C TYR A 167 -0.80 -20.24 5.77
N THR A 168 -1.00 -21.55 5.58
CA THR A 168 -2.33 -22.19 5.61
C THR A 168 -3.11 -21.82 6.87
N GLU A 169 -2.50 -21.93 8.06
CA GLU A 169 -3.18 -21.61 9.33
C GLU A 169 -3.57 -20.11 9.42
N ALA A 170 -2.71 -19.21 8.93
CA ALA A 170 -3.02 -17.79 8.91
C ALA A 170 -4.16 -17.48 7.93
N MET A 171 -4.17 -18.12 6.76
CA MET A 171 -5.22 -18.01 5.75
C MET A 171 -6.57 -18.55 6.27
N ASP A 172 -6.55 -19.65 7.02
CA ASP A 172 -7.75 -20.21 7.66
C ASP A 172 -8.33 -19.23 8.69
N ILE A 173 -7.50 -18.61 9.53
CA ILE A 173 -7.97 -17.56 10.46
C ILE A 173 -8.55 -16.38 9.68
N ILE A 174 -7.89 -15.93 8.61
CA ILE A 174 -8.34 -14.79 7.80
C ILE A 174 -9.71 -15.05 7.17
N THR A 175 -9.95 -16.25 6.64
CA THR A 175 -11.19 -16.58 5.93
C THR A 175 -12.33 -17.02 6.86
N SER A 176 -12.02 -17.64 8.00
CA SER A 176 -13.03 -18.10 8.97
C SER A 176 -13.49 -17.01 9.95
N THR A 177 -12.71 -15.94 10.12
CA THR A 177 -13.05 -14.83 11.01
C THR A 177 -14.03 -13.87 10.34
N ASP A 178 -15.17 -13.60 10.98
CA ASP A 178 -16.06 -12.51 10.58
C ASP A 178 -15.49 -11.15 11.04
N TRP A 179 -14.79 -10.46 10.14
CA TRP A 179 -14.19 -9.14 10.37
C TRP A 179 -15.21 -8.01 10.55
N ALA A 180 -16.52 -8.28 10.52
CA ALA A 180 -17.57 -7.33 10.92
C ALA A 180 -17.90 -7.37 12.43
N GLN A 181 -17.40 -8.36 13.17
CA GLN A 181 -17.67 -8.55 14.60
C GLN A 181 -17.12 -7.43 15.54
N PRO A 182 -17.52 -7.44 16.82
CA PRO A 182 -16.92 -6.61 17.87
C PRO A 182 -15.40 -6.78 17.99
N LEU A 183 -14.71 -5.69 18.38
CA LEU A 183 -13.25 -5.61 18.39
C LEU A 183 -12.57 -6.53 19.41
N ASP A 184 -13.26 -6.89 20.49
CA ASP A 184 -12.79 -7.83 21.51
C ASP A 184 -12.55 -9.23 20.94
N ILE A 185 -13.44 -9.70 20.07
CA ILE A 185 -13.29 -10.99 19.38
C ILE A 185 -12.18 -10.89 18.33
N ILE A 186 -12.25 -9.88 17.46
CA ILE A 186 -11.33 -9.70 16.32
C ILE A 186 -9.87 -9.51 16.78
N LYS A 187 -9.64 -8.80 17.90
CA LYS A 187 -8.29 -8.61 18.44
C LYS A 187 -7.62 -9.94 18.78
N THR A 188 -8.38 -10.90 19.31
CA THR A 188 -7.85 -12.21 19.70
C THR A 188 -7.40 -13.00 18.48
N GLU A 189 -8.20 -13.02 17.41
CA GLU A 189 -7.84 -13.68 16.14
C GLU A 189 -6.66 -13.00 15.44
N ARG A 190 -6.70 -11.67 15.34
CA ARG A 190 -5.59 -10.88 14.78
C ARG A 190 -4.27 -11.11 15.52
N ASP A 191 -4.32 -11.25 16.84
CA ASP A 191 -3.13 -11.42 17.66
C ASP A 191 -2.40 -12.76 17.42
N LYS A 192 -3.10 -13.78 16.91
CA LYS A 192 -2.50 -15.06 16.47
C LYS A 192 -1.69 -14.87 15.19
N LEU A 193 -2.19 -14.04 14.26
CA LEU A 193 -1.54 -13.77 12.97
C LEU A 193 -0.14 -13.17 13.11
N TYR A 194 0.14 -12.40 14.17
CA TYR A 194 1.51 -11.91 14.40
C TYR A 194 2.52 -13.05 14.56
N THR A 195 2.14 -14.11 15.29
CA THR A 195 3.03 -15.28 15.48
C THR A 195 3.14 -16.08 14.19
N LEU A 196 2.02 -16.34 13.52
CA LEU A 196 1.98 -17.15 12.30
C LEU A 196 2.74 -16.52 11.12
N LEU A 197 2.81 -15.18 11.08
CA LEU A 197 3.51 -14.44 10.05
C LEU A 197 4.93 -14.01 10.46
N ASP A 198 5.41 -14.44 11.63
CA ASP A 198 6.69 -14.01 12.23
C ASP A 198 6.85 -12.46 12.31
N ILE A 199 5.76 -11.77 12.62
CA ILE A 199 5.73 -10.31 12.73
C ILE A 199 5.76 -9.88 14.19
N PRO A 200 6.71 -9.04 14.62
CA PRO A 200 6.77 -8.59 15.99
C PRO A 200 5.52 -7.77 16.35
N LYS A 201 4.88 -8.12 17.46
CA LYS A 201 3.72 -7.41 17.99
C LYS A 201 4.09 -5.95 18.31
N PRO A 202 3.26 -4.96 17.94
CA PRO A 202 3.50 -3.57 18.30
C PRO A 202 3.55 -3.40 19.82
N ILE A 203 4.69 -2.95 20.35
CA ILE A 203 4.81 -2.61 21.77
C ILE A 203 4.04 -1.30 21.99
N LEU A 204 2.97 -1.37 22.79
CA LEU A 204 2.27 -0.17 23.25
C LEU A 204 3.17 0.60 24.21
N VAL A 205 3.93 1.55 23.68
CA VAL A 205 4.61 2.54 24.53
C VAL A 205 3.54 3.43 25.12
N LYS A 206 3.18 3.18 26.39
CA LYS A 206 2.36 4.12 27.18
C LYS A 206 3.12 5.45 27.20
N LYS A 207 2.58 6.45 26.51
CA LYS A 207 2.97 7.85 26.68
C LYS A 207 2.21 8.44 27.86
#